data_AF-A0A1H4A329-F1
#
_entry.id   AF-A0A1H4A329-F1
#
_cell.length_a   1.000
_cell.length_b   1.000
_cell.length_c   1.000
_cell.angle_alpha   90.00
_cell.angle_beta   90.00
_cell.angle_gamma   90.00
#
_symmetry.space_group_name_H-M   'P 1'
#
loop_
_entity.id
_entity.type
_entity.pdbx_description
1 polymer ?
#
loop_
_entity_poly.entity_id
_entity_poly.type
_entity_poly.pdbx_seq_one_letter_code
_entity_poly.pdbx_strand_id
1 'polypeptide(L)'
;MRRISKWFIPVIALSLLFTSCSKDKDEVTPGPSLADIEIGSGNNMTGYTGSDIHVEAQVTAPGTIANVQVTIQPASGTGWKFDSVYTAGFAGLKNAEFHKHIIIPAEAATGHYQLRLTVTDQRGQKKTHEAEIEIKTDPTLPTATGFEVGLNSDGSDLHLEAEIAATNKIAKVEVEIHGNWEKSVTYTDAAMVGQTAYHLHKHINISEAPAGHYHVHLNITDQKGKQKEFETHFDKP
;
A
#
# COMPACT_ATOMS: atom_id res chain seq x y z
N MET A 1 79.67 -57.15 32.79
CA MET A 1 78.31 -57.31 32.24
C MET A 1 77.29 -57.05 33.34
N ARG A 2 76.63 -55.89 33.34
CA ARG A 2 75.57 -55.52 34.30
C ARG A 2 74.21 -55.69 33.59
N ARG A 3 73.34 -56.57 34.09
CA ARG A 3 71.93 -56.66 33.68
C ARG A 3 71.09 -55.90 34.71
N ILE A 4 70.45 -54.81 34.28
CA ILE A 4 69.46 -54.07 35.08
C ILE A 4 68.08 -54.49 34.59
N SER A 5 67.25 -54.94 35.53
CA SER A 5 65.92 -55.49 35.33
C SER A 5 64.90 -54.43 34.90
N LYS A 6 64.04 -54.81 33.94
CA LYS A 6 62.91 -54.01 33.45
C LYS A 6 61.82 -53.94 34.52
N TRP A 7 61.32 -52.75 34.82
CA TRP A 7 60.07 -52.55 35.57
C TRP A 7 59.07 -51.82 34.66
N PHE A 8 57.94 -52.48 34.40
CA PHE A 8 56.82 -51.99 33.59
C PHE A 8 55.92 -51.09 34.44
N ILE A 9 55.56 -49.91 33.93
CA ILE A 9 54.52 -49.04 34.50
C ILE A 9 53.33 -49.04 33.52
N PRO A 10 52.10 -49.37 33.95
CA PRO A 10 50.94 -49.28 33.07
C PRO A 10 50.40 -47.85 33.10
N VAL A 11 50.24 -47.25 31.91
CA VAL A 11 49.56 -45.96 31.73
C VAL A 11 48.06 -46.23 31.63
N ILE A 12 47.31 -45.78 32.62
CA ILE A 12 45.84 -45.77 32.60
C ILE A 12 45.39 -44.59 31.73
N ALA A 13 44.76 -44.91 30.59
CA ALA A 13 44.16 -43.92 29.70
C ALA A 13 42.81 -43.45 30.27
N LEU A 14 42.75 -42.19 30.70
CA LEU A 14 41.53 -41.51 31.13
C LEU A 14 40.80 -40.96 29.89
N SER A 15 39.77 -41.67 29.45
CA SER A 15 38.88 -41.25 28.37
C SER A 15 37.94 -40.13 28.84
N LEU A 16 38.23 -38.90 28.44
CA LEU A 16 37.33 -37.75 28.57
C LEU A 16 36.15 -37.94 27.60
N LEU A 17 34.97 -38.23 28.14
CA LEU A 17 33.71 -38.19 27.40
C LEU A 17 33.31 -36.72 27.21
N PHE A 18 33.56 -36.17 26.02
CA PHE A 18 32.97 -34.88 25.61
C PHE A 18 31.50 -35.10 25.25
N THR A 19 30.61 -34.80 26.20
CA THR A 19 29.18 -34.61 25.91
C THR A 19 28.99 -33.26 25.22
N SER A 20 28.88 -33.28 23.89
CA SER A 20 28.47 -32.12 23.09
C SER A 20 26.95 -32.00 23.16
N CYS A 21 26.45 -31.22 24.11
CA CYS A 21 25.07 -30.75 24.09
C CYS A 21 24.93 -29.70 22.98
N SER A 22 24.57 -30.13 21.77
CA SER A 22 24.08 -29.23 20.72
C SER A 22 22.70 -28.74 21.13
N LYS A 23 22.64 -27.64 21.87
CA LYS A 23 21.42 -26.83 21.91
C LYS A 23 21.43 -25.98 20.64
N ASP A 24 21.09 -26.61 19.53
CA ASP A 24 20.65 -25.88 18.35
C ASP A 24 19.38 -25.14 18.77
N LYS A 25 19.56 -23.87 19.11
CA LYS A 25 18.44 -22.94 19.13
C LYS A 25 18.19 -22.67 17.65
N ASP A 26 17.21 -23.35 17.08
CA ASP A 26 16.66 -22.97 15.79
C ASP A 26 16.41 -21.47 15.83
N GLU A 27 17.20 -20.70 15.06
CA GLU A 27 16.93 -19.27 14.90
C GLU A 27 15.58 -19.16 14.19
N VAL A 28 14.52 -18.95 14.97
CA VAL A 28 13.19 -18.65 14.44
C VAL A 28 13.30 -17.30 13.76
N THR A 29 13.48 -17.32 12.43
CA THR A 29 13.43 -16.09 11.67
C THR A 29 12.03 -15.48 11.83
N PRO A 30 11.92 -14.17 12.11
CA PRO A 30 10.62 -13.52 12.29
C PRO A 30 9.68 -13.73 11.09
N GLY A 31 8.39 -13.78 11.38
CA GLY A 31 7.32 -13.77 10.38
C GLY A 31 7.16 -12.41 9.69
N PRO A 32 6.25 -12.31 8.71
CA PRO A 32 6.01 -11.06 8.01
C PRO A 32 5.31 -10.02 8.90
N SER A 33 5.38 -8.74 8.51
CA SER A 33 4.74 -7.60 9.16
C SER A 33 4.09 -6.66 8.13
N LEU A 34 3.11 -5.89 8.61
CA LEU A 34 2.44 -4.81 7.90
C LEU A 34 2.59 -3.55 8.75
N ALA A 35 2.95 -2.43 8.13
CA ALA A 35 3.06 -1.11 8.74
C ALA A 35 2.42 -0.05 7.81
N ASP A 36 2.25 1.17 8.32
CA ASP A 36 1.78 2.35 7.56
C ASP A 36 0.55 2.03 6.69
N ILE A 37 -0.49 1.48 7.34
CA ILE A 37 -1.68 1.01 6.65
C ILE A 37 -2.67 2.17 6.48
N GLU A 38 -3.09 2.39 5.23
CA GLU A 38 -4.14 3.34 4.87
C GLU A 38 -5.28 2.65 4.11
N ILE A 39 -6.53 2.89 4.52
CA ILE A 39 -7.73 2.34 3.87
C ILE A 39 -8.78 3.44 3.70
N GLY A 40 -9.13 3.73 2.44
CA GLY A 40 -9.97 4.86 2.04
C GLY A 40 -9.34 6.23 2.33
N SER A 41 -9.61 7.22 1.47
CA SER A 41 -8.97 8.56 1.49
C SER A 41 -8.73 9.13 2.89
N GLY A 42 -7.46 9.39 3.24
CA GLY A 42 -7.07 9.91 4.55
C GLY A 42 -7.32 8.93 5.69
N ASN A 43 -7.20 7.63 5.42
CA ASN A 43 -7.50 6.52 6.32
C ASN A 43 -8.91 6.54 6.94
N ASN A 44 -9.91 7.07 6.22
CA ASN A 44 -11.24 7.32 6.77
C ASN A 44 -12.15 6.08 6.84
N MET A 45 -11.66 4.92 6.37
CA MET A 45 -12.38 3.64 6.36
C MET A 45 -13.71 3.66 5.61
N THR A 46 -13.89 4.58 4.67
CA THR A 46 -15.15 4.76 3.93
C THR A 46 -14.95 4.49 2.44
N GLY A 47 -15.75 3.56 1.90
CA GLY A 47 -15.87 3.30 0.48
C GLY A 47 -17.19 3.83 -0.07
N TYR A 48 -17.24 4.12 -1.38
CA TYR A 48 -18.47 4.54 -2.05
C TYR A 48 -18.80 3.60 -3.21
N THR A 49 -20.08 3.24 -3.33
CA THR A 49 -20.56 2.39 -4.43
C THR A 49 -20.23 2.99 -5.80
N GLY A 50 -19.67 2.19 -6.70
CA GLY A 50 -19.28 2.62 -8.05
C GLY A 50 -17.98 3.42 -8.10
N SER A 51 -17.25 3.50 -6.99
CA SER A 51 -15.91 4.05 -6.89
C SER A 51 -14.94 2.97 -6.43
N ASP A 52 -13.64 3.24 -6.50
CA ASP A 52 -12.66 2.44 -5.78
C ASP A 52 -12.59 2.83 -4.29
N ILE A 53 -12.01 1.92 -3.51
CA ILE A 53 -11.40 2.18 -2.22
C ILE A 53 -9.91 1.86 -2.32
N HIS A 54 -9.05 2.82 -1.98
CA HIS A 54 -7.62 2.59 -1.89
C HIS A 54 -7.30 1.67 -0.70
N VAL A 55 -6.22 0.90 -0.82
CA VAL A 55 -5.62 0.10 0.26
C VAL A 55 -4.11 0.18 0.11
N GLU A 56 -3.46 0.75 1.11
CA GLU A 56 -2.01 0.90 1.21
C GLU A 56 -1.44 0.16 2.43
N ALA A 57 -0.23 -0.40 2.29
CA ALA A 57 0.59 -0.84 3.41
C ALA A 57 2.06 -1.02 3.04
N GLN A 58 2.95 -0.75 3.99
CA GLN A 58 4.33 -1.22 3.95
C GLN A 58 4.42 -2.68 4.40
N VAL A 59 4.91 -3.55 3.51
CA VAL A 59 5.01 -5.00 3.73
C VAL A 59 6.47 -5.40 3.94
N THR A 60 6.75 -6.11 5.04
CA THR A 60 8.07 -6.72 5.27
C THR A 60 7.91 -8.22 5.52
N ALA A 61 8.75 -9.04 4.89
CA ALA A 61 8.79 -10.48 5.12
C ALA A 61 10.25 -10.95 5.10
N PRO A 62 10.86 -11.24 6.27
CA PRO A 62 12.23 -11.75 6.32
C PRO A 62 12.43 -13.06 5.54
N GLY A 63 11.38 -13.89 5.51
CA GLY A 63 11.30 -15.12 4.72
C GLY A 63 10.93 -14.92 3.24
N THR A 64 10.94 -13.67 2.75
CA THR A 64 10.42 -13.20 1.46
C THR A 64 8.92 -13.40 1.28
N ILE A 65 8.28 -12.46 0.59
CA ILE A 65 6.84 -12.48 0.35
C ILE A 65 6.52 -13.62 -0.63
N ALA A 66 5.50 -14.41 -0.31
CA ALA A 66 4.88 -15.33 -1.27
C ALA A 66 3.70 -14.65 -1.98
N ASN A 67 2.84 -13.97 -1.22
CA ASN A 67 1.72 -13.17 -1.74
C ASN A 67 1.23 -12.16 -0.70
N VAL A 68 0.49 -11.17 -1.19
CA VAL A 68 -0.39 -10.31 -0.40
C VAL A 68 -1.82 -10.55 -0.85
N GLN A 69 -2.76 -10.71 0.07
CA GLN A 69 -4.17 -10.97 -0.22
C GLN A 69 -5.02 -9.87 0.41
N VAL A 70 -6.02 -9.39 -0.32
CA VAL A 70 -7.07 -8.54 0.23
C VAL A 70 -8.40 -9.26 0.11
N THR A 71 -9.12 -9.34 1.22
CA THR A 71 -10.51 -9.79 1.25
C THR A 71 -11.40 -8.69 1.80
N ILE A 72 -12.59 -8.52 1.22
CA ILE A 72 -13.64 -7.64 1.73
C ILE A 72 -14.93 -8.44 1.73
N GLN A 73 -15.65 -8.44 2.84
CA GLN A 73 -16.90 -9.16 2.98
C GLN A 73 -17.86 -8.38 3.90
N PRO A 74 -19.18 -8.54 3.79
CA PRO A 74 -20.13 -7.87 4.68
C PRO A 74 -19.86 -8.29 6.13
N ALA A 75 -19.90 -7.36 7.07
CA ALA A 75 -19.72 -7.66 8.49
C ALA A 75 -20.85 -8.56 9.03
N SER A 76 -22.03 -8.48 8.41
CA SER A 76 -23.15 -9.39 8.67
C SER A 76 -24.00 -9.58 7.41
N GLY A 77 -24.78 -10.68 7.39
CA GLY A 77 -25.72 -10.95 6.30
C GLY A 77 -25.06 -11.34 4.97
N THR A 78 -25.71 -10.94 3.87
CA THR A 78 -25.28 -11.20 2.49
C THR A 78 -25.00 -9.89 1.77
N GLY A 79 -24.00 -9.87 0.89
CA GLY A 79 -23.60 -8.66 0.18
C GLY A 79 -22.39 -8.91 -0.69
N TRP A 80 -21.79 -7.83 -1.21
CA TRP A 80 -20.62 -7.89 -2.05
C TRP A 80 -19.44 -8.57 -1.33
N LYS A 81 -18.68 -9.38 -2.06
CA LYS A 81 -17.45 -9.99 -1.56
C LYS A 81 -16.34 -9.76 -2.57
N PHE A 82 -15.16 -9.51 -2.05
CA PHE A 82 -13.93 -9.38 -2.82
C PHE A 82 -12.87 -10.29 -2.21
N ASP A 83 -12.13 -10.97 -3.07
CA ASP A 83 -10.97 -11.77 -2.71
C ASP A 83 -9.98 -11.71 -3.87
N SER A 84 -8.81 -11.13 -3.63
CA SER A 84 -7.75 -11.03 -4.62
C SER A 84 -6.40 -11.33 -3.98
N VAL A 85 -5.58 -12.11 -4.70
CA VAL A 85 -4.23 -12.51 -4.31
C VAL A 85 -3.24 -11.90 -5.29
N TYR A 86 -2.29 -11.14 -4.76
CA TYR A 86 -1.28 -10.42 -5.50
C TYR A 86 0.08 -11.08 -5.33
N THR A 87 0.71 -11.44 -6.45
CA THR A 87 2.05 -12.05 -6.51
C THR A 87 3.00 -11.25 -7.39
N ALA A 88 2.54 -10.74 -8.53
CA ALA A 88 3.32 -9.88 -9.41
C ALA A 88 3.75 -8.60 -8.69
N GLY A 89 5.05 -8.28 -8.74
CA GLY A 89 5.63 -7.14 -8.01
C GLY A 89 5.86 -7.37 -6.52
N PHE A 90 5.50 -8.54 -5.96
CA PHE A 90 5.63 -8.84 -4.53
C PHE A 90 6.46 -10.10 -4.27
N ALA A 91 6.19 -11.18 -4.99
CA ALA A 91 6.77 -12.49 -4.69
C ALA A 91 8.30 -12.47 -4.76
N GLY A 92 8.94 -13.02 -3.72
CA GLY A 92 10.40 -13.07 -3.58
C GLY A 92 11.03 -11.81 -2.97
N LEU A 93 10.28 -10.71 -2.82
CA LEU A 93 10.78 -9.49 -2.19
C LEU A 93 10.80 -9.63 -0.66
N LYS A 94 11.74 -8.95 0.00
CA LYS A 94 11.76 -8.81 1.46
C LYS A 94 10.93 -7.63 1.96
N ASN A 95 10.86 -6.57 1.15
CA ASN A 95 10.09 -5.36 1.43
C ASN A 95 9.35 -4.98 0.14
N ALA A 96 8.11 -4.54 0.28
CA ALA A 96 7.31 -4.03 -0.82
C ALA A 96 6.27 -3.06 -0.27
N GLU A 97 5.90 -2.08 -1.08
CA GLU A 97 4.71 -1.27 -0.84
C GLU A 97 3.52 -1.94 -1.53
N PHE A 98 2.50 -2.25 -0.75
CA PHE A 98 1.22 -2.68 -1.27
C PHE A 98 0.38 -1.44 -1.52
N HIS A 99 0.10 -1.13 -2.78
CA HIS A 99 -0.82 -0.06 -3.16
C HIS A 99 -1.81 -0.61 -4.19
N LYS A 100 -3.10 -0.68 -3.82
CA LYS A 100 -4.18 -1.13 -4.72
C LYS A 100 -5.45 -0.33 -4.55
N HIS A 101 -6.09 -0.06 -5.68
CA HIS A 101 -7.44 0.50 -5.76
C HIS A 101 -8.43 -0.64 -6.03
N ILE A 102 -9.37 -0.84 -5.12
CA ILE A 102 -10.35 -1.94 -5.22
C ILE A 102 -11.70 -1.35 -5.62
N ILE A 103 -12.17 -1.70 -6.82
CA ILE A 103 -13.48 -1.25 -7.32
C ILE A 103 -14.60 -1.82 -6.44
N ILE A 104 -15.39 -0.93 -5.84
CA ILE A 104 -16.65 -1.28 -5.18
C ILE A 104 -17.75 -1.23 -6.24
N PRO A 105 -18.48 -2.33 -6.48
CA PRO A 105 -19.59 -2.34 -7.44
C PRO A 105 -20.63 -1.26 -7.15
N ALA A 106 -21.23 -0.70 -8.20
CA ALA A 106 -22.27 0.33 -8.06
C ALA A 106 -23.52 -0.20 -7.33
N GLU A 107 -23.75 -1.50 -7.43
CA GLU A 107 -24.86 -2.24 -6.82
C GLU A 107 -24.51 -2.87 -5.46
N ALA A 108 -23.29 -2.65 -4.94
CA ALA A 108 -22.91 -3.16 -3.62
C ALA A 108 -23.86 -2.59 -2.55
N ALA A 109 -24.33 -3.46 -1.65
CA ALA A 109 -25.17 -3.03 -0.55
C ALA A 109 -24.39 -2.09 0.38
N THR A 110 -24.99 -0.98 0.77
CA THR A 110 -24.39 -0.07 1.77
C THR A 110 -24.36 -0.72 3.16
N GLY A 111 -23.39 -0.34 3.98
CA GLY A 111 -23.25 -0.80 5.36
C GLY A 111 -21.81 -1.16 5.72
N HIS A 112 -21.65 -1.88 6.82
CA HIS A 112 -20.33 -2.26 7.35
C HIS A 112 -19.80 -3.54 6.71
N TYR A 113 -18.52 -3.51 6.35
CA TYR A 113 -17.76 -4.61 5.76
C TYR A 113 -16.48 -4.85 6.56
N GLN A 114 -16.02 -6.08 6.57
CA GLN A 114 -14.72 -6.46 7.11
C GLN A 114 -13.71 -6.56 5.97
N LEU A 115 -12.73 -5.67 5.97
CA LEU A 115 -11.52 -5.78 5.16
C LEU A 115 -10.46 -6.58 5.92
N ARG A 116 -9.77 -7.48 5.22
CA ARG A 116 -8.56 -8.15 5.71
C ARG A 116 -7.44 -8.05 4.68
N LEU A 117 -6.30 -7.53 5.11
CA LEU A 117 -5.05 -7.49 4.36
C LEU A 117 -4.11 -8.54 4.96
N THR A 118 -3.74 -9.55 4.18
CA THR A 118 -2.90 -10.66 4.64
C THR A 118 -1.64 -10.76 3.81
N VAL A 119 -0.48 -10.71 4.44
CA VAL A 119 0.80 -11.11 3.82
C VAL A 119 1.13 -12.54 4.23
N THR A 120 1.51 -13.36 3.25
CA THR A 120 2.05 -14.71 3.46
C THR A 120 3.50 -14.74 2.98
N ASP A 121 4.43 -15.24 3.81
CA ASP A 121 5.84 -15.46 3.42
C ASP A 121 6.03 -16.83 2.74
N GLN A 122 7.18 -17.06 2.09
CA GLN A 122 7.47 -18.33 1.39
C GLN A 122 7.60 -19.54 2.32
N ARG A 123 7.63 -19.34 3.64
CA ARG A 123 7.63 -20.40 4.65
C ARG A 123 6.23 -20.67 5.20
N GLY A 124 5.21 -19.99 4.66
CA GLY A 124 3.82 -20.12 5.07
C GLY A 124 3.44 -19.34 6.32
N GLN A 125 4.34 -18.52 6.88
CA GLN A 125 4.00 -17.62 7.97
C GLN A 125 3.13 -16.48 7.46
N LYS A 126 2.19 -16.02 8.29
CA LYS A 126 1.21 -15.02 7.90
C LYS A 126 1.13 -13.88 8.90
N LYS A 127 0.80 -12.69 8.38
CA LYS A 127 0.32 -11.56 9.17
C LYS A 127 -0.92 -11.03 8.50
N THR A 128 -1.96 -10.81 9.30
CA THR A 128 -3.22 -10.19 8.86
C THR A 128 -3.43 -8.90 9.62
N HIS A 129 -3.84 -7.87 8.90
CA HIS A 129 -4.50 -6.70 9.43
C HIS A 129 -5.99 -6.77 9.09
N GLU A 130 -6.84 -6.44 10.05
CA GLU A 130 -8.30 -6.46 9.90
C GLU A 130 -8.83 -5.05 10.20
N ALA A 131 -9.67 -4.52 9.31
CA ALA A 131 -10.31 -3.22 9.48
C ALA A 131 -11.80 -3.32 9.11
N GLU A 132 -12.66 -2.67 9.90
CA GLU A 132 -14.04 -2.44 9.51
C GLU A 132 -14.08 -1.22 8.60
N ILE A 133 -14.75 -1.34 7.45
CA ILE A 133 -15.00 -0.25 6.52
C ILE A 133 -16.51 -0.04 6.37
N GLU A 134 -16.92 1.19 6.05
CA GLU A 134 -18.31 1.52 5.75
C GLU A 134 -18.47 1.81 4.26
N ILE A 135 -19.33 1.06 3.58
CA ILE A 135 -19.71 1.33 2.19
C ILE A 135 -20.96 2.21 2.18
N LYS A 136 -20.86 3.37 1.53
CA LYS A 136 -21.93 4.36 1.38
C LYS A 136 -22.30 4.55 -0.08
N THR A 137 -23.42 5.23 -0.30
CA THR A 137 -23.78 5.79 -1.60
C THR A 137 -23.98 7.28 -1.43
N ASP A 138 -23.26 8.08 -2.20
CA ASP A 138 -23.47 9.52 -2.28
C ASP A 138 -23.26 9.98 -3.73
N PRO A 139 -24.34 10.08 -4.54
CA PRO A 139 -24.25 10.45 -5.95
C PRO A 139 -23.92 11.95 -6.14
N THR A 140 -23.74 12.70 -5.06
CA THR A 140 -23.42 14.14 -5.12
C THR A 140 -21.95 14.44 -4.82
N LEU A 141 -21.14 13.41 -4.53
CA LEU A 141 -19.70 13.56 -4.45
C LEU A 141 -19.12 14.04 -5.79
N PRO A 142 -18.02 14.81 -5.75
CA PRO A 142 -17.25 15.07 -6.94
C PRO A 142 -16.76 13.78 -7.61
N THR A 143 -16.60 13.83 -8.93
CA THR A 143 -16.07 12.75 -9.77
C THR A 143 -14.97 13.31 -10.68
N ALA A 144 -14.00 12.47 -11.00
CA ALA A 144 -13.02 12.72 -12.04
C ALA A 144 -12.91 11.48 -12.93
N THR A 145 -12.88 11.68 -14.25
CA THR A 145 -12.64 10.62 -15.22
C THR A 145 -11.50 11.01 -16.16
N GLY A 146 -10.74 10.02 -16.64
CA GLY A 146 -9.56 10.28 -17.47
C GLY A 146 -8.49 11.08 -16.72
N PHE A 147 -8.37 10.86 -15.41
CA PHE A 147 -7.30 11.50 -14.64
C PHE A 147 -5.96 10.86 -15.01
N GLU A 148 -5.15 11.63 -15.72
CA GLU A 148 -3.84 11.19 -16.22
C GLU A 148 -2.79 12.27 -15.95
N VAL A 149 -1.54 11.82 -15.80
CA VAL A 149 -0.38 12.70 -15.63
C VAL A 149 0.73 12.28 -16.58
N GLY A 150 1.52 13.25 -17.04
CA GLY A 150 2.60 13.01 -17.99
C GLY A 150 3.74 13.99 -17.82
N LEU A 151 4.96 13.49 -17.92
CA LEU A 151 6.16 14.33 -17.93
C LEU A 151 6.38 14.92 -19.33
N ASN A 152 6.83 16.17 -19.36
CA ASN A 152 7.44 16.72 -20.56
C ASN A 152 8.82 16.07 -20.84
N SER A 153 9.42 16.39 -21.99
CA SER A 153 10.64 15.70 -22.46
C SER A 153 11.88 15.87 -21.57
N ASP A 154 11.98 16.95 -20.80
CA ASP A 154 13.09 17.18 -19.87
C ASP A 154 12.73 16.79 -18.41
N GLY A 155 11.52 16.28 -18.19
CA GLY A 155 10.99 15.88 -16.89
C GLY A 155 10.79 17.02 -15.89
N SER A 156 10.91 18.28 -16.31
CA SER A 156 10.84 19.43 -15.42
C SER A 156 9.41 19.95 -15.19
N ASP A 157 8.46 19.47 -15.98
CA ASP A 157 7.06 19.86 -15.97
C ASP A 157 6.15 18.62 -16.00
N LEU A 158 5.20 18.59 -15.07
CA LEU A 158 4.16 17.56 -14.98
C LEU A 158 2.86 18.13 -15.55
N HIS A 159 2.43 17.58 -16.68
CA HIS A 159 1.10 17.80 -17.23
C HIS A 159 0.09 16.94 -16.45
N LEU A 160 -1.10 17.49 -16.20
CA LEU A 160 -2.23 16.82 -15.57
C LEU A 160 -3.53 17.15 -16.32
N GLU A 161 -4.32 16.12 -16.60
CA GLU A 161 -5.64 16.26 -17.21
C GLU A 161 -6.70 15.43 -16.48
N ALA A 162 -7.94 15.93 -16.43
CA ALA A 162 -9.11 15.20 -15.93
C ALA A 162 -10.43 15.87 -16.36
N GLU A 163 -11.45 15.07 -16.62
CA GLU A 163 -12.83 15.55 -16.70
C GLU A 163 -13.48 15.54 -15.32
N ILE A 164 -13.72 16.72 -14.75
CA ILE A 164 -14.30 16.87 -13.41
C ILE A 164 -15.80 17.11 -13.52
N ALA A 165 -16.58 16.45 -12.67
CA ALA A 165 -17.97 16.80 -12.42
C ALA A 165 -18.27 16.89 -10.90
N ALA A 166 -18.98 17.94 -10.49
CA ALA A 166 -19.38 18.16 -9.11
C ALA A 166 -20.80 18.73 -9.05
N THR A 167 -21.75 17.92 -8.57
CA THR A 167 -23.18 18.28 -8.48
C THR A 167 -23.40 19.57 -7.68
N ASN A 168 -22.65 19.76 -6.59
CA ASN A 168 -22.77 20.95 -5.75
C ASN A 168 -21.84 22.10 -6.16
N LYS A 169 -21.35 22.09 -7.39
CA LYS A 169 -20.38 23.04 -7.98
C LYS A 169 -18.99 22.97 -7.36
N ILE A 170 -17.97 23.09 -8.19
CA ILE A 170 -16.57 23.03 -7.77
C ILE A 170 -16.24 24.26 -6.89
N ALA A 171 -15.60 24.04 -5.74
CA ALA A 171 -15.07 25.09 -4.87
C ALA A 171 -13.55 25.24 -5.03
N LYS A 172 -12.81 24.12 -5.04
CA LYS A 172 -11.37 24.08 -5.31
C LYS A 172 -10.96 22.72 -5.87
N VAL A 173 -9.83 22.73 -6.56
CA VAL A 173 -9.07 21.52 -6.90
C VAL A 173 -7.70 21.66 -6.27
N GLU A 174 -7.20 20.60 -5.65
CA GLU A 174 -5.89 20.54 -5.03
C GLU A 174 -5.15 19.34 -5.60
N VAL A 175 -3.92 19.55 -6.04
CA VAL A 175 -3.05 18.50 -6.54
C VAL A 175 -1.90 18.36 -5.57
N GLU A 176 -1.72 17.16 -5.03
CA GLU A 176 -0.61 16.81 -4.16
C GLU A 176 0.27 15.76 -4.84
N ILE A 177 1.58 15.91 -4.74
CA ILE A 177 2.59 15.01 -5.30
C ILE A 177 3.40 14.50 -4.12
N HIS A 178 3.32 13.19 -3.86
CA HIS A 178 3.92 12.49 -2.73
C HIS A 178 5.04 11.55 -3.17
N GLY A 179 6.13 11.48 -2.41
CA GLY A 179 7.28 10.60 -2.73
C GLY A 179 8.53 10.91 -1.92
N ASN A 180 9.71 10.87 -2.55
CA ASN A 180 10.95 11.36 -1.91
C ASN A 180 11.09 12.89 -1.96
N TRP A 181 10.09 13.56 -2.55
CA TRP A 181 9.88 15.00 -2.59
C TRP A 181 8.38 15.26 -2.65
N GLU A 182 7.99 16.38 -2.03
CA GLU A 182 6.60 16.71 -1.75
C GLU A 182 6.21 18.04 -2.37
N LYS A 183 5.04 18.12 -3.00
CA LYS A 183 4.49 19.40 -3.48
C LYS A 183 2.97 19.39 -3.51
N SER A 184 2.36 20.49 -3.07
CA SER A 184 0.91 20.71 -3.17
C SER A 184 0.62 22.02 -3.91
N VAL A 185 -0.39 22.00 -4.79
CA VAL A 185 -0.85 23.16 -5.57
C VAL A 185 -2.38 23.22 -5.53
N THR A 186 -2.92 24.33 -5.06
CA THR A 186 -4.36 24.59 -5.04
C THR A 186 -4.78 25.48 -6.22
N TYR A 187 -5.82 25.06 -6.95
CA TYR A 187 -6.45 25.81 -8.03
C TYR A 187 -7.83 26.33 -7.61
N THR A 188 -8.05 27.62 -7.84
CA THR A 188 -9.31 28.35 -7.58
C THR A 188 -9.68 29.25 -8.76
N ASP A 189 -9.41 28.77 -9.99
CA ASP A 189 -9.60 29.54 -11.20
C ASP A 189 -11.06 30.02 -11.34
N ALA A 190 -11.25 31.27 -11.77
CA ALA A 190 -12.58 31.84 -11.99
C ALA A 190 -13.39 31.08 -13.06
N ALA A 191 -12.72 30.40 -13.99
CA ALA A 191 -13.35 29.57 -15.01
C ALA A 191 -13.86 28.21 -14.47
N MET A 192 -13.32 27.75 -13.34
CA MET A 192 -13.63 26.45 -12.72
C MET A 192 -14.60 26.60 -11.53
N VAL A 193 -14.32 27.55 -10.63
CA VAL A 193 -15.10 27.70 -9.40
C VAL A 193 -16.55 28.06 -9.71
N GLY A 194 -17.48 27.33 -9.10
CA GLY A 194 -18.92 27.49 -9.32
C GLY A 194 -19.48 26.71 -10.52
N GLN A 195 -18.63 26.05 -11.32
CA GLN A 195 -19.07 25.16 -12.40
C GLN A 195 -19.46 23.79 -11.87
N THR A 196 -20.39 23.12 -12.55
CA THR A 196 -20.76 21.72 -12.26
C THR A 196 -19.94 20.70 -13.03
N ALA A 197 -19.21 21.14 -14.06
CA ALA A 197 -18.25 20.35 -14.82
C ALA A 197 -17.08 21.23 -15.28
N TYR A 198 -15.88 20.65 -15.39
CA TYR A 198 -14.69 21.36 -15.84
C TYR A 198 -13.66 20.38 -16.41
N HIS A 199 -13.11 20.70 -17.59
CA HIS A 199 -11.93 20.01 -18.12
C HIS A 199 -10.68 20.60 -17.47
N LEU A 200 -10.11 19.87 -16.51
CA LEU A 200 -8.85 20.23 -15.88
C LEU A 200 -7.72 19.98 -16.86
N HIS A 201 -6.93 21.01 -17.13
CA HIS A 201 -5.67 20.92 -17.87
C HIS A 201 -4.68 21.84 -17.17
N LYS A 202 -3.71 21.26 -16.49
CA LYS A 202 -2.72 21.98 -15.68
C LYS A 202 -1.32 21.47 -15.91
N HIS A 203 -0.38 22.34 -15.56
CA HIS A 203 1.04 22.09 -15.60
C HIS A 203 1.64 22.48 -14.24
N ILE A 204 2.44 21.60 -13.67
CA ILE A 204 3.13 21.83 -12.41
C ILE A 204 4.64 21.69 -12.69
N ASN A 205 5.38 22.76 -12.45
CA ASN A 205 6.84 22.69 -12.48
C ASN A 205 7.31 21.76 -11.35
N ILE A 206 8.07 20.73 -11.70
CA ILE A 206 8.68 19.76 -10.78
C ILE A 206 10.20 19.67 -10.99
N SER A 207 10.84 20.75 -11.44
CA SER A 207 12.28 20.76 -11.74
C SER A 207 13.14 20.41 -10.52
N GLU A 208 12.63 20.67 -9.32
CA GLU A 208 13.30 20.39 -8.03
C GLU A 208 13.08 18.95 -7.54
N ALA A 209 12.13 18.21 -8.12
CA ALA A 209 11.84 16.84 -7.74
C ALA A 209 13.02 15.92 -8.14
N PRO A 210 13.58 15.11 -7.23
CA PRO A 210 14.56 14.08 -7.57
C PRO A 210 13.99 12.98 -8.48
N ALA A 211 14.87 12.14 -9.04
CA ALA A 211 14.42 10.89 -9.65
C ALA A 211 13.72 10.01 -8.61
N GLY A 212 12.65 9.31 -9.01
CA GLY A 212 11.83 8.52 -8.08
C GLY A 212 10.44 8.21 -8.61
N HIS A 213 9.75 7.35 -7.87
CA HIS A 213 8.32 7.09 -8.04
C HIS A 213 7.51 8.08 -7.21
N TYR A 214 6.43 8.61 -7.78
CA TYR A 214 5.59 9.60 -7.13
C TYR A 214 4.12 9.27 -7.32
N HIS A 215 3.35 9.45 -6.25
CA HIS A 215 1.89 9.41 -6.27
C HIS A 215 1.35 10.83 -6.44
N VAL A 216 0.30 10.98 -7.25
CA VAL A 216 -0.35 12.26 -7.53
C VAL A 216 -1.81 12.17 -7.12
N HIS A 217 -2.19 12.95 -6.11
CA HIS A 217 -3.53 12.99 -5.56
C HIS A 217 -4.25 14.21 -6.10
N LEU A 218 -5.36 13.99 -6.80
CA LEU A 218 -6.31 14.99 -7.24
C LEU A 218 -7.47 15.07 -6.24
N ASN A 219 -7.44 16.11 -5.41
CA ASN A 219 -8.44 16.39 -4.39
C ASN A 219 -9.45 17.43 -4.89
N ILE A 220 -10.71 17.02 -5.04
CA ILE A 220 -11.78 17.90 -5.53
C ILE A 220 -12.72 18.22 -4.37
N THR A 221 -12.91 19.51 -4.08
CA THR A 221 -13.86 19.98 -3.07
C THR A 221 -14.99 20.75 -3.75
N ASP A 222 -16.25 20.45 -3.40
CA ASP A 222 -17.43 21.18 -3.86
C ASP A 222 -17.84 22.33 -2.91
N GLN A 223 -18.78 23.19 -3.32
CA GLN A 223 -19.23 24.33 -2.51
C GLN A 223 -20.08 23.95 -1.30
N LYS A 224 -20.42 22.66 -1.13
CA LYS A 224 -21.02 22.11 0.09
C LYS A 224 -19.97 21.49 1.01
N GLY A 225 -18.69 21.55 0.64
CA GLY A 225 -17.56 21.01 1.39
C GLY A 225 -17.38 19.50 1.23
N LYS A 226 -18.11 18.85 0.30
CA LYS A 226 -17.87 17.43 -0.01
C LYS A 226 -16.58 17.29 -0.80
N GLN A 227 -15.86 16.22 -0.51
CA GLN A 227 -14.53 15.99 -1.06
C GLN A 227 -14.44 14.57 -1.63
N LYS A 228 -13.71 14.44 -2.73
CA LYS A 228 -13.31 13.14 -3.28
C LYS A 228 -11.91 13.27 -3.83
N GLU A 229 -11.09 12.30 -3.48
CA GLU A 229 -9.71 12.12 -3.95
C GLU A 229 -9.68 11.11 -5.10
N PHE A 230 -8.81 11.36 -6.06
CA PHE A 230 -8.45 10.47 -7.16
C PHE A 230 -6.93 10.41 -7.23
N GLU A 231 -6.40 9.28 -7.67
CA GLU A 231 -4.96 9.05 -7.61
C GLU A 231 -4.43 8.46 -8.90
N THR A 232 -3.19 8.81 -9.21
CA THR A 232 -2.36 8.16 -10.23
C THR A 232 -0.90 8.29 -9.82
N HIS A 233 0.03 7.77 -10.62
CA HIS A 233 1.45 7.84 -10.31
C HIS A 233 2.28 8.16 -11.55
N PHE A 234 3.53 8.59 -11.34
CA PHE A 234 4.53 8.69 -12.41
C PHE A 234 5.92 8.35 -11.89
N ASP A 235 6.78 7.93 -12.82
CA ASP A 235 8.21 7.71 -12.56
C ASP A 235 9.01 8.86 -13.18
N LYS A 236 9.78 9.56 -12.34
CA LYS A 236 10.73 10.57 -12.79
C LYS A 236 12.11 9.91 -13.02
N PRO A 237 12.66 9.99 -14.24
CA PRO A 237 13.95 9.40 -14.57
C PRO A 237 15.14 10.10 -13.92
#